data_AF-A0A259S023-F1
#
_entry.id   AF-A0A259S023-F1
#
_cell.length_a   1.000
_cell.length_b   1.000
_cell.length_c   1.000
_cell.angle_alpha   90.00
_cell.angle_beta   90.00
_cell.angle_gamma   90.00
#
_symmetry.space_group_name_H-M   'P 1'
#
loop_
_entity.id
_entity.type
_entity.pdbx_description
1 polymer ?
#
loop_
_entity_poly.entity_id
_entity_poly.type
_entity_poly.pdbx_seq_one_letter_code
_entity_poly.pdbx_strand_id
1 'polypeptide(L)' 'MSSIEEIELEHHRAQILHDMRALVEKYRAIFDWDVPGVNQAKADRLIVQALRDALDKVASDLPGTAAKS' A
#
# COMPACT_ATOMS: atom_id res chain seq x y z
N MET A 1 -10.87 -6.24 -25.84
CA MET A 1 -11.54 -7.13 -24.89
C MET A 1 -10.65 -7.23 -23.68
N SER A 2 -11.21 -7.11 -22.47
CA SER A 2 -10.41 -7.31 -21.26
C SER A 2 -10.06 -8.78 -21.10
N SER A 3 -8.85 -9.06 -20.64
CA SER A 3 -8.40 -10.37 -20.19
C SER A 3 -9.17 -10.83 -18.95
N ILE A 4 -9.10 -12.13 -18.62
CA ILE A 4 -9.71 -12.68 -17.41
C ILE A 4 -9.07 -12.04 -16.16
N GLU A 5 -7.76 -11.82 -16.21
CA GLU A 5 -6.97 -11.17 -15.16
C GLU A 5 -7.45 -9.75 -14.88
N GLU A 6 -7.77 -8.97 -15.92
CA GLU A 6 -8.29 -7.60 -15.76
C GLU A 6 -9.71 -7.58 -15.16
N ILE A 7 -10.55 -8.55 -15.50
CA ILE A 7 -11.91 -8.69 -14.95
C ILE A 7 -11.85 -9.05 -13.47
N GLU A 8 -11.04 -10.05 -13.09
CA GLU A 8 -10.86 -10.45 -11.71
C GLU A 8 -10.24 -9.33 -10.86
N LEU A 9 -9.29 -8.57 -11.40
CA LEU A 9 -8.72 -7.42 -10.72
C LEU A 9 -9.77 -6.35 -10.43
N GLU A 10 -10.68 -6.08 -11.37
CA GLU A 10 -11.74 -5.11 -11.18
C GLU A 10 -12.71 -5.54 -10.06
N HIS A 11 -13.07 -6.84 -10.00
CA HIS A 11 -13.89 -7.38 -8.92
C HIS A 11 -13.25 -7.22 -7.53
N HIS A 12 -11.93 -7.31 -7.44
CA HIS A 12 -11.19 -7.22 -6.18
C HIS A 12 -10.67 -5.82 -5.83
N ARG A 13 -10.85 -4.82 -6.71
CA ARG A 13 -10.31 -3.46 -6.53
C ARG A 13 -10.75 -2.82 -5.20
N ALA A 14 -12.02 -3.02 -4.82
CA ALA A 14 -12.55 -2.52 -3.55
C ALA A 14 -11.88 -3.17 -2.32
N GLN A 15 -11.61 -4.48 -2.39
CA GLN A 15 -10.92 -5.21 -1.33
C GLN A 15 -9.47 -4.75 -1.20
N ILE A 16 -8.75 -4.58 -2.32
CA ILE A 16 -7.38 -4.05 -2.33
C ILE A 16 -7.34 -2.66 -1.66
N LEU A 17 -8.30 -1.78 -1.96
CA LEU A 17 -8.37 -0.47 -1.32
C LEU A 17 -8.67 -0.57 0.19
N HIS A 18 -9.54 -1.49 0.60
CA HIS A 18 -9.81 -1.74 2.01
C HIS A 18 -8.54 -2.18 2.76
N ASP A 19 -7.81 -3.14 2.20
CA ASP A 19 -6.59 -3.69 2.80
C ASP A 19 -5.51 -2.61 2.93
N MET A 20 -5.35 -1.76 1.90
CA MET A 20 -4.41 -0.63 1.95
C MET A 20 -4.76 0.38 3.06
N ARG A 21 -6.05 0.65 3.29
CA ARG A 21 -6.48 1.52 4.41
C ARG A 21 -6.17 0.85 5.75
N ALA A 22 -6.47 -0.43 5.89
CA ALA A 22 -6.18 -1.18 7.11
C ALA A 22 -4.68 -1.19 7.45
N LEU A 23 -3.79 -1.25 6.45
CA LEU A 23 -2.35 -1.12 6.67
C LEU A 23 -1.95 0.25 7.21
N VAL A 24 -2.51 1.34 6.68
CA VAL A 24 -2.24 2.69 7.19
C VAL A 24 -2.66 2.80 8.66
N GLU A 25 -3.86 2.34 9.00
CA GLU A 25 -4.36 2.34 10.38
C GLU A 25 -3.49 1.48 11.31
N LYS A 26 -3.09 0.29 10.86
CA LYS A 26 -2.21 -0.60 11.62
C LYS A 26 -0.90 0.11 11.98
N TYR A 27 -0.24 0.76 11.02
CA TYR A 27 1.02 1.44 11.30
C TYR A 27 0.84 2.71 12.14
N ARG A 28 -0.28 3.44 11.96
CA ARG A 28 -0.63 4.56 12.84
C ARG A 28 -0.73 4.11 14.30
N ALA A 29 -1.38 2.98 14.56
CA ALA A 29 -1.50 2.40 15.90
C ALA A 29 -0.16 1.90 16.46
N ILE A 30 0.69 1.27 15.63
CA ILE A 30 2.02 0.79 16.07
C ILE A 30 2.91 1.94 16.50
N PHE A 31 2.90 3.05 15.76
CA PHE A 31 3.72 4.21 16.08
C PHE A 31 3.19 5.01 17.29
N ASP A 32 1.96 4.72 17.72
CA ASP A 32 1.27 5.43 18.79
C ASP A 32 1.30 6.96 18.57
N TRP A 33 1.11 7.36 17.31
CA TRP A 33 1.17 8.75 16.86
C TRP A 33 -0.14 9.50 17.04
N ASP A 34 -1.14 8.86 17.63
CA ASP A 34 -2.43 9.45 18.01
C ASP A 34 -2.32 10.17 19.37
N VAL A 35 -1.35 11.06 19.49
CA VAL A 35 -1.09 11.85 20.71
C VAL A 35 -1.10 13.35 20.42
N PRO A 36 -1.51 14.20 21.38
CA PRO A 36 -1.51 15.65 21.21
C PRO A 36 -0.12 16.17 20.82
N GLY A 37 -0.06 17.00 19.77
CA GLY A 37 1.18 17.60 19.28
C GLY A 37 1.85 16.87 18.12
N VAL A 38 1.41 15.66 17.77
CA VAL A 38 1.81 15.02 16.52
C VAL A 38 1.11 15.70 15.35
N ASN A 39 1.89 16.05 14.32
CA ASN A 39 1.32 16.47 13.06
C ASN A 39 0.78 15.24 12.30
N GLN A 40 -0.49 14.91 12.54
CA GLN A 40 -1.14 13.73 11.96
C GLN A 40 -1.03 13.68 10.43
N ALA A 41 -1.17 14.82 9.75
CA ALA A 41 -1.04 14.88 8.29
C ALA A 41 0.40 14.56 7.82
N LYS A 42 1.42 14.92 8.59
CA LYS A 42 2.81 14.52 8.31
C LYS A 42 3.02 13.03 8.57
N ALA A 43 2.50 12.52 9.68
CA ALA A 43 2.53 11.10 10.04
C ALA A 43 1.91 10.23 8.93
N ASP A 44 0.70 10.56 8.49
CA ASP A 44 0.00 9.82 7.43
C ASP A 44 0.80 9.81 6.11
N ARG A 45 1.41 10.94 5.74
CA ARG A 45 2.27 11.01 4.55
C ARG A 45 3.50 10.10 4.65
N LEU A 46 4.12 10.03 5.82
CA LEU A 46 5.28 9.16 6.05
C LEU A 46 4.89 7.68 5.96
N ILE A 47 3.76 7.29 6.57
CA ILE A 47 3.26 5.91 6.51
C ILE A 47 2.93 5.53 5.07
N VAL A 48 2.21 6.38 4.33
CA VAL A 48 1.86 6.11 2.94
C VAL A 48 3.10 5.99 2.05
N GLN A 49 4.12 6.84 2.26
CA GLN A 49 5.36 6.73 1.51
C GLN A 49 6.09 5.41 1.80
N ALA A 50 6.22 5.03 3.07
CA ALA A 50 6.85 3.76 3.44
C ALA A 50 6.11 2.54 2.87
N LEU A 51 4.77 2.57 2.82
CA LEU A 51 3.97 1.50 2.19
C LEU A 51 4.20 1.41 0.68
N ARG A 52 4.37 2.56 -0.01
CA ARG A 52 4.70 2.58 -1.44
C ARG A 52 6.09 2.00 -1.70
N ASP A 53 7.09 2.45 -0.93
CA ASP A 53 8.47 1.96 -1.07
C ASP A 53 8.54 0.45 -0.80
N ALA A 54 7.79 -0.05 0.18
CA ALA A 54 7.68 -1.48 0.46
C ALA A 54 7.00 -2.25 -0.68
N LEU A 55 5.92 -1.72 -1.27
CA LEU A 55 5.26 -2.33 -2.41
C LEU A 55 6.17 -2.37 -3.65
N ASP A 56 6.91 -1.30 -3.91
CA ASP A 56 7.89 -1.23 -5.00
C ASP A 56 9.00 -2.27 -4.80
N LYS A 57 9.46 -2.46 -3.55
CA LYS A 57 10.43 -3.50 -3.22
C LYS A 57 9.87 -4.90 -3.47
N VAL A 58 8.66 -5.19 -3.00
CA VAL A 58 7.97 -6.47 -3.27
C VAL A 58 7.84 -6.68 -4.78
N ALA A 59 7.42 -5.65 -5.51
CA ALA A 59 7.31 -5.70 -6.96
C ALA A 59 8.66 -6.03 -7.61
N SER A 60 9.77 -5.44 -7.16
CA SER A 60 11.12 -5.75 -7.67
C SER A 60 11.60 -7.18 -7.38
N ASP A 61 11.07 -7.80 -6.34
CA ASP A 61 11.43 -9.17 -5.94
C ASP A 61 10.59 -10.24 -6.66
N LEU A 62 9.52 -9.85 -7.35
CA LEU A 62 8.70 -10.79 -8.11
C LEU A 62 9.45 -11.27 -9.37
N PRO A 63 9.52 -12.58 -9.63
CA PRO A 63 10.34 -13.17 -10.71
C PRO A 63 9.90 -12.80 -12.16
N GLY A 64 8.88 -11.95 -12.35
CA GLY A 64 8.38 -11.50 -13.65
C GLY A 64 8.56 -10.01 -13.95
N THR A 65 9.00 -9.20 -12.99
CA THR A 65 9.18 -7.73 -13.13
C THR A 65 10.64 -7.32 -13.33
N ALA A 66 11.58 -8.26 -13.16
CA ALA A 66 12.96 -8.12 -13.60
C ALA A 66 13.05 -8.13 -15.14
N ALA A 67 12.52 -7.10 -15.77
CA ALA A 67 12.72 -6.85 -17.19
C ALA A 67 14.18 -6.42 -17.41
N LYS A 68 14.95 -7.34 -18.02
CA LYS A 68 15.92 -7.06 -19.09
C LYS A 68 16.69 -5.74 -18.93
N SER A 69 17.86 -5.81 -18.28
CA SER A 69 18.98 -4.92 -18.61
C SER A 69 19.55 -5.29 -19.97
#